data_AF-A0A6G6KE35-F1
#
_entry.id   AF-A0A6G6KE35-F1
#
_cell.length_a   1.000
_cell.length_b   1.000
_cell.length_c   1.000
_cell.angle_alpha   90.00
_cell.angle_beta   90.00
_cell.angle_gamma   90.00
#
_symmetry.space_group_name_H-M   'P 1'
#
loop_
_entity.id
_entity.type
_entity.pdbx_description
1 polymer ?
#
loop_
_entity_poly.entity_id
_entity_poly.type
_entity_poly.pdbx_seq_one_letter_code
_entity_poly.pdbx_strand_id
1 'polypeptide(L)'
;MLPTEVATQVLTLWRQTDPEAPKVLPPLLPTPPDAAAPLWMALLRLRPLRGVWESVLRRDHFETLLQISPDAWLLDPTPLPPGSVIPRLELPCWDRLPHLQHAGRQFAISAPGTIDGANELSEGAPAESWATAVHAALESTTAEPHILVELPRTPASWLLAVYEKKGTRVDARGFLSLSKTQDRAWQAARVR
;
A
#
# COMPACT_ATOMS: atom_id res chain seq x y z
N MET A 1 -14.71 -11.73 -4.76
CA MET A 1 -15.45 -11.05 -3.68
C MET A 1 -15.26 -11.88 -2.42
N LEU A 2 -15.06 -11.26 -1.25
CA LEU A 2 -15.09 -11.99 0.03
C LEU A 2 -16.53 -12.48 0.27
N PRO A 3 -16.77 -13.79 0.40
CA PRO A 3 -18.09 -14.32 0.72
C PRO A 3 -18.57 -13.79 2.08
N THR A 4 -19.86 -13.48 2.20
CA THR A 4 -20.47 -13.00 3.45
C THR A 4 -20.16 -13.92 4.64
N GLU A 5 -20.14 -15.23 4.40
CA GLU A 5 -19.79 -16.25 5.39
C GLU A 5 -18.38 -16.07 5.99
N VAL A 6 -17.39 -15.68 5.17
CA VAL A 6 -16.02 -15.43 5.62
C VAL A 6 -15.97 -14.20 6.52
N ALA A 7 -16.68 -13.12 6.16
CA ALA A 7 -16.76 -11.91 6.98
C ALA A 7 -17.42 -12.20 8.35
N THR A 8 -18.49 -12.99 8.37
CA THR A 8 -19.16 -13.41 9.61
C THR A 8 -18.26 -14.29 10.49
N GLN A 9 -17.51 -15.23 9.90
CA GLN A 9 -16.55 -16.07 10.63
C GLN A 9 -15.42 -15.25 11.24
N VAL A 10 -14.84 -14.30 10.49
CA VAL A 10 -13.80 -13.39 10.99
C VAL A 10 -14.31 -12.54 12.15
N LEU A 11 -15.51 -11.97 12.06
CA LEU A 11 -16.13 -11.22 13.16
C LEU A 11 -16.39 -12.10 14.39
N THR A 12 -16.76 -13.36 14.19
CA THR A 12 -17.00 -14.31 15.28
C THR A 12 -15.69 -14.64 16.01
N LEU A 13 -14.63 -14.94 15.28
CA LEU A 13 -13.27 -15.15 15.82
C LEU A 13 -12.75 -13.88 16.52
N TRP A 14 -13.00 -12.71 15.94
CA TRP A 14 -12.62 -11.42 16.52
C TRP A 14 -13.35 -11.16 17.84
N ARG A 15 -14.62 -11.54 17.98
CA ARG A 15 -15.40 -11.40 19.23
C ARG A 15 -15.02 -12.41 20.31
N GLN A 16 -14.55 -13.60 19.92
CA GLN A 16 -14.10 -14.64 20.86
C GLN A 16 -12.76 -14.31 21.55
N THR A 17 -12.14 -13.21 21.17
CA THR A 17 -10.76 -12.89 21.47
C THR A 17 -10.80 -11.41 21.87
N ASP A 18 -10.24 -10.98 23.02
CA ASP A 18 -10.47 -9.61 23.56
C ASP A 18 -10.26 -8.53 22.47
N PRO A 19 -11.31 -7.85 21.97
CA PRO A 19 -11.21 -6.98 20.79
C PRO A 19 -10.46 -5.67 21.07
N GLU A 20 -10.25 -5.32 22.34
CA GLU A 20 -9.47 -4.13 22.74
C GLU A 20 -8.01 -4.47 23.04
N ALA A 21 -7.67 -5.76 23.17
CA ALA A 21 -6.28 -6.18 23.33
C ALA A 21 -5.54 -6.12 21.98
N PRO A 22 -4.35 -5.49 21.90
CA PRO A 22 -3.54 -5.52 20.70
C PRO A 22 -3.08 -6.96 20.44
N LYS A 23 -3.71 -7.62 19.47
CA LYS A 23 -3.34 -8.97 19.05
C LYS A 23 -2.34 -8.87 17.92
N VAL A 24 -1.08 -8.72 18.28
CA VAL A 24 0.01 -9.04 17.37
C VAL A 24 0.17 -10.56 17.44
N LEU A 25 -0.22 -11.28 16.39
CA LEU A 25 0.27 -12.65 16.26
C LEU A 25 1.81 -12.54 16.22
N PRO A 26 2.55 -13.19 17.13
CA PRO A 26 3.99 -13.16 17.05
C PRO A 26 4.37 -13.67 15.66
N PRO A 27 5.19 -12.91 14.92
CA PRO A 27 5.44 -13.24 13.53
C PRO A 27 6.09 -14.63 13.49
N LEU A 28 5.49 -15.54 12.71
CA LEU A 28 5.96 -16.93 12.60
C LEU A 28 7.37 -17.01 11.99
N LEU A 29 7.80 -15.93 11.35
CA LEU A 29 9.10 -15.75 10.74
C LEU A 29 9.67 -14.41 11.23
N PRO A 30 10.99 -14.30 11.48
CA PRO A 30 11.60 -13.02 11.79
C PRO A 30 11.37 -12.05 10.63
N THR A 31 10.83 -10.87 10.93
CA THR A 31 10.63 -9.82 9.94
C THR A 31 11.98 -9.29 9.49
N PRO A 32 12.31 -9.33 8.18
CA PRO A 32 13.51 -8.70 7.66
C PRO A 32 13.56 -7.22 8.06
N PRO A 33 14.74 -6.66 8.37
CA PRO A 33 14.87 -5.27 8.81
C PRO A 33 14.36 -4.26 7.77
N ASP A 34 14.41 -4.63 6.50
CA ASP A 34 13.97 -3.88 5.32
C ASP A 34 12.56 -4.25 4.85
N ALA A 35 11.80 -5.05 5.61
CA ALA A 35 10.44 -5.43 5.23
C ALA A 35 9.49 -4.23 5.12
N ALA A 36 9.74 -3.17 5.90
CA ALA A 36 9.00 -1.91 5.83
C ALA A 36 9.62 -0.89 4.86
N ALA A 37 10.73 -1.23 4.18
CA ALA A 37 11.41 -0.32 3.29
C ALA A 37 10.54 -0.03 2.04
N PRO A 38 10.21 1.23 1.74
CA PRO A 38 9.31 1.54 0.63
C PRO A 38 9.91 1.24 -0.75
N LEU A 39 11.24 1.09 -0.85
CA LEU A 39 11.93 0.77 -2.10
C LEU A 39 11.40 -0.51 -2.77
N TRP A 40 11.25 -1.61 -2.02
CA TRP A 40 10.84 -2.88 -2.63
C TRP A 40 9.42 -2.81 -3.19
N MET A 41 8.55 -1.99 -2.59
CA MET A 41 7.19 -1.75 -3.08
C MET A 41 7.20 -1.05 -4.44
N ALA A 42 8.12 -0.10 -4.64
CA ALA A 42 8.31 0.56 -5.93
C ALA A 42 8.87 -0.42 -6.98
N LEU A 43 9.89 -1.21 -6.60
CA LEU A 43 10.50 -2.22 -7.47
C LEU A 43 9.52 -3.34 -7.85
N LEU A 44 8.60 -3.70 -6.97
CA LEU A 44 7.57 -4.71 -7.21
C LEU A 44 6.74 -4.40 -8.46
N ARG A 45 6.53 -3.11 -8.75
CA ARG A 45 5.68 -2.62 -9.85
C ARG A 45 6.45 -2.32 -11.13
N LEU A 46 7.78 -2.39 -11.13
CA LEU A 46 8.59 -2.15 -12.33
C LEU A 46 8.39 -3.26 -13.36
N ARG A 47 7.96 -2.87 -14.56
CA ARG A 47 7.72 -3.81 -15.68
C ARG A 47 8.94 -4.67 -16.03
N PRO A 48 10.18 -4.14 -16.07
CA PRO A 48 11.37 -4.96 -16.34
C PRO A 48 11.61 -6.06 -15.30
N LEU A 49 11.16 -5.88 -14.05
CA LEU A 49 11.38 -6.83 -12.96
C LEU A 49 10.27 -7.88 -12.84
N ARG A 50 9.17 -7.76 -13.59
CA ARG A 50 8.03 -8.69 -13.51
C ARG A 50 8.45 -10.15 -13.69
N GLY A 51 9.30 -10.47 -14.67
CA GLY A 51 9.75 -11.84 -14.89
C GLY A 51 10.59 -12.40 -13.73
N VAL A 52 11.39 -11.55 -13.09
CA VAL A 52 12.15 -11.92 -11.89
C VAL A 52 11.19 -12.24 -10.76
N TRP A 53 10.22 -11.36 -10.49
CA TRP A 53 9.24 -11.59 -9.42
C TRP A 53 8.37 -12.82 -9.65
N GLU A 54 7.88 -13.03 -10.88
CA GLU A 54 7.07 -14.20 -11.22
C GLU A 54 7.85 -15.52 -11.07
N SER A 55 9.18 -15.51 -11.30
CA SER A 55 10.03 -16.70 -11.12
C SER A 55 10.31 -17.00 -9.64
N VAL A 56 10.54 -15.97 -8.82
CA VAL A 56 10.85 -16.11 -7.38
C VAL A 56 9.59 -16.41 -6.55
N LEU A 57 8.49 -15.69 -6.80
CA LEU A 57 7.28 -15.75 -5.97
C LEU A 57 6.20 -16.69 -6.52
N ARG A 58 6.33 -17.16 -7.77
CA ARG A 58 5.22 -17.67 -8.60
C ARG A 58 4.22 -16.57 -8.95
N ARG A 59 3.66 -16.65 -10.15
CA ARG A 59 2.74 -15.63 -10.69
C ARG A 59 1.56 -15.31 -9.77
N ASP A 60 0.90 -16.33 -9.21
CA ASP A 60 -0.29 -16.13 -8.37
C ASP A 60 0.01 -15.37 -7.07
N HIS A 61 1.17 -15.64 -6.43
CA HIS A 61 1.56 -14.91 -5.23
C HIS A 61 2.05 -13.51 -5.57
N PHE A 62 2.77 -13.33 -6.67
CA PHE A 62 3.18 -11.99 -7.13
C PHE A 62 1.97 -11.10 -7.39
N GLU A 63 0.95 -11.59 -8.10
CA GLU A 63 -0.29 -10.85 -8.33
C GLU A 63 -1.06 -10.58 -7.03
N THR A 64 -1.02 -11.50 -6.07
CA THR A 64 -1.61 -11.28 -4.74
C THR A 64 -0.85 -10.20 -3.97
N LEU A 65 0.47 -10.22 -3.99
CA LEU A 65 1.32 -9.22 -3.34
C LEU A 65 1.07 -7.83 -3.95
N LEU A 66 0.98 -7.72 -5.28
CA LEU A 66 0.62 -6.47 -5.97
C LEU A 66 -0.74 -5.91 -5.58
N GLN A 67 -1.69 -6.74 -5.14
CA GLN A 67 -3.03 -6.31 -4.72
C GLN A 67 -3.05 -5.81 -3.28
N ILE A 68 -2.18 -6.35 -2.42
CA ILE A 68 -2.16 -6.02 -0.99
C ILE A 68 -1.14 -4.92 -0.64
N SER A 69 -0.08 -4.78 -1.42
CA SER A 69 0.95 -3.76 -1.21
C SER A 69 0.44 -2.38 -1.66
N PRO A 70 0.64 -1.33 -0.83
CA PRO A 70 0.41 0.03 -1.28
C PRO A 70 1.23 0.37 -2.54
N ASP A 71 0.79 1.39 -3.27
CA ASP A 71 1.55 1.87 -4.41
C ASP A 71 2.78 2.66 -3.96
N ALA A 72 3.87 2.48 -4.70
CA ALA A 72 5.08 3.26 -4.53
C ALA A 72 5.78 3.47 -5.87
N TRP A 73 6.51 4.57 -5.98
CA TRP A 73 7.21 4.99 -7.20
C TRP A 73 8.59 5.53 -6.87
N LEU A 74 9.57 5.23 -7.74
CA LEU A 74 10.88 5.87 -7.71
C LEU A 74 10.74 7.31 -8.22
N LEU A 75 11.21 8.30 -7.47
CA LEU A 75 11.27 9.70 -7.90
C LEU A 75 12.44 9.90 -8.86
N ASP A 76 12.21 9.56 -10.13
CA ASP A 76 13.17 9.74 -11.21
C ASP A 76 12.94 11.08 -11.94
N PRO A 77 13.90 12.03 -11.94
CA PRO A 77 13.79 13.31 -12.63
C PRO A 77 13.86 13.19 -14.16
N THR A 78 14.12 12.01 -14.70
CA THR A 78 14.20 11.78 -16.15
C THR A 78 12.87 12.17 -16.82
N PRO A 79 12.88 13.08 -17.82
CA PRO A 79 11.65 13.51 -18.47
C PRO A 79 11.01 12.35 -19.24
N LEU A 80 9.69 12.21 -19.07
CA LEU A 80 8.93 11.18 -19.77
C LEU A 80 8.80 11.51 -21.27
N PRO A 81 8.84 10.50 -22.17
CA PRO A 81 8.58 10.72 -23.58
C PRO A 81 7.17 11.28 -23.83
N PRO A 82 6.94 12.04 -24.92
CA PRO A 82 5.62 12.54 -25.27
C PRO A 82 4.55 11.42 -25.31
N GLY A 83 3.40 11.68 -24.69
CA GLY A 83 2.29 10.72 -24.59
C GLY A 83 2.47 9.64 -23.51
N SER A 84 3.56 9.65 -22.75
CA SER A 84 3.77 8.74 -21.62
C SER A 84 3.23 9.34 -20.32
N VAL A 85 2.89 8.47 -19.36
CA VAL A 85 2.43 8.85 -18.03
C VAL A 85 3.08 7.98 -16.96
N ILE A 86 3.16 8.50 -15.74
CA ILE A 86 3.50 7.75 -14.54
C ILE A 86 2.32 6.82 -14.24
N PRO A 87 2.48 5.48 -14.33
CA PRO A 87 1.36 4.55 -14.19
C PRO A 87 0.65 4.72 -12.85
N ARG A 88 -0.69 4.63 -12.86
CA ARG A 88 -1.58 4.75 -11.67
C ARG A 88 -1.66 6.15 -11.07
N LEU A 89 -0.77 7.07 -11.43
CA LEU A 89 -0.92 8.50 -11.18
C LEU A 89 -1.58 9.20 -12.36
N GLU A 90 -1.38 8.67 -13.59
CA GLU A 90 -1.85 9.27 -14.85
C GLU A 90 -1.30 10.69 -15.04
N LEU A 91 -0.07 10.92 -14.56
CA LEU A 91 0.63 12.21 -14.62
C LEU A 91 1.75 12.18 -15.66
N PRO A 92 1.94 13.22 -16.48
CA PRO A 92 3.01 13.27 -17.48
C PRO A 92 4.39 13.65 -16.88
N CYS A 93 4.43 14.21 -15.67
CA CYS A 93 5.66 14.52 -14.94
C CYS A 93 5.36 14.73 -13.45
N TRP A 94 6.40 14.74 -12.62
CA TRP A 94 6.30 14.90 -11.17
C TRP A 94 5.80 16.27 -10.72
N ASP A 95 6.06 17.34 -11.48
CA ASP A 95 5.55 18.69 -11.19
C ASP A 95 4.01 18.76 -11.17
N ARG A 96 3.34 17.75 -11.74
CA ARG A 96 1.89 17.61 -11.77
C ARG A 96 1.34 16.85 -10.56
N LEU A 97 2.18 16.35 -9.65
CA LEU A 97 1.74 15.65 -8.45
C LEU A 97 0.77 16.46 -7.56
N PRO A 98 0.93 17.79 -7.39
CA PRO A 98 -0.03 18.59 -6.62
C PRO A 98 -1.48 18.53 -7.11
N HIS A 99 -1.72 18.16 -8.39
CA HIS A 99 -3.09 17.98 -8.91
C HIS A 99 -3.85 16.84 -8.22
N LEU A 100 -3.14 15.92 -7.55
CA LEU A 100 -3.73 14.80 -6.81
C LEU A 100 -4.15 15.16 -5.38
N GLN A 101 -3.91 16.39 -4.90
CA GLN A 101 -4.22 16.80 -3.52
C GLN A 101 -5.72 16.70 -3.15
N HIS A 102 -6.60 16.70 -4.14
CA HIS A 102 -8.06 16.55 -3.97
C HIS A 102 -8.61 15.23 -4.52
N ALA A 103 -7.73 14.32 -4.96
CA ALA A 103 -8.13 13.02 -5.51
C ALA A 103 -8.53 12.01 -4.41
N GLY A 104 -8.54 12.42 -3.14
CA GLY A 104 -8.80 11.54 -2.00
C GLY A 104 -7.68 10.53 -1.73
N ARG A 105 -6.46 10.84 -2.17
CA ARG A 105 -5.26 10.02 -2.00
C ARG A 105 -4.29 10.74 -1.07
N GLN A 106 -3.55 9.98 -0.27
CA GLN A 106 -2.52 10.49 0.62
C GLN A 106 -1.18 9.93 0.18
N PHE A 107 -0.14 10.74 0.21
CA PHE A 107 1.19 10.31 -0.19
C PHE A 107 2.23 10.73 0.84
N ALA A 108 3.39 10.09 0.80
CA ALA A 108 4.58 10.54 1.51
C ALA A 108 5.80 10.38 0.61
N ILE A 109 6.77 11.29 0.75
CA ILE A 109 8.08 11.19 0.11
C ILE A 109 9.08 10.72 1.17
N SER A 110 9.73 9.60 0.92
CA SER A 110 10.63 8.96 1.89
C SER A 110 11.97 8.58 1.28
N ALA A 111 12.94 8.30 2.15
CA ALA A 111 14.13 7.56 1.79
C ALA A 111 13.79 6.12 1.35
N PRO A 112 14.68 5.40 0.66
CA PRO A 112 14.40 4.06 0.15
C PRO A 112 14.28 3.00 1.25
N GLY A 113 15.08 3.14 2.32
CA GLY A 113 15.24 2.14 3.37
C GLY A 113 14.22 2.21 4.49
N THR A 114 13.54 3.35 4.67
CA THR A 114 12.52 3.52 5.70
C THR A 114 11.52 4.60 5.31
N ILE A 115 10.28 4.41 5.73
CA ILE A 115 9.23 5.44 5.66
C ILE A 115 9.24 6.36 6.88
N ASP A 116 10.01 6.02 7.92
CA ASP A 116 10.13 6.86 9.12
C ASP A 116 10.79 8.20 8.76
N GLY A 117 10.15 9.30 9.16
CA GLY A 117 10.62 10.65 8.82
C GLY A 117 10.27 11.09 7.38
N ALA A 118 9.40 10.35 6.69
CA ALA A 118 8.90 10.76 5.39
C ALA A 118 8.16 12.11 5.45
N ASN A 119 8.26 12.87 4.37
CA ASN A 119 7.52 14.11 4.20
C ASN A 119 6.11 13.80 3.68
N GLU A 120 5.12 13.87 4.57
CA GLU A 120 3.73 13.56 4.24
C GLU A 120 3.08 14.67 3.39
N LEU A 121 2.53 14.25 2.26
CA LEU A 121 1.73 15.07 1.36
C LEU A 121 0.25 14.89 1.73
N SER A 122 -0.18 15.69 2.70
CA SER A 122 -1.53 15.63 3.24
C SER A 122 -2.59 16.12 2.25
N GLU A 123 -3.75 15.45 2.26
CA GLU A 123 -4.94 15.88 1.54
C GLU A 123 -5.38 17.27 2.01
N GLY A 124 -5.67 18.17 1.06
CA GLY A 124 -6.08 19.54 1.37
C GLY A 124 -4.96 20.49 1.81
N ALA A 125 -3.70 20.04 1.87
CA ALA A 125 -2.56 20.95 2.01
C ALA A 125 -2.40 21.84 0.75
N PRO A 126 -1.78 23.03 0.86
CA PRO A 126 -1.57 23.90 -0.28
C PRO A 126 -0.73 23.24 -1.38
N ALA A 127 -1.07 23.52 -2.64
CA ALA A 127 -0.34 22.98 -3.79
C ALA A 127 1.15 23.41 -3.80
N GLU A 128 1.48 24.60 -3.27
CA GLU A 128 2.88 25.03 -3.14
C GLU A 128 3.67 24.15 -2.17
N SER A 129 3.04 23.66 -1.10
CA SER A 129 3.68 22.75 -0.15
C SER A 129 4.07 21.43 -0.81
N TRP A 130 3.16 20.88 -1.63
CA TRP A 130 3.42 19.67 -2.41
C TRP A 130 4.53 19.92 -3.43
N ALA A 131 4.44 21.01 -4.19
CA ALA A 131 5.44 21.36 -5.19
C ALA A 131 6.84 21.52 -4.59
N THR A 132 6.95 22.20 -3.45
CA THR A 132 8.21 22.39 -2.72
C THR A 132 8.82 21.05 -2.29
N ALA A 133 8.00 20.16 -1.70
CA ALA A 133 8.45 18.85 -1.27
C ALA A 133 8.92 17.97 -2.44
N VAL A 134 8.17 17.97 -3.55
CA VAL A 134 8.53 17.22 -4.76
C VAL A 134 9.81 17.77 -5.39
N HIS A 135 9.94 19.08 -5.52
CA HIS A 135 11.11 19.70 -6.12
C HIS A 135 12.38 19.41 -5.31
N ALA A 136 12.33 19.58 -3.99
CA ALA A 136 13.46 19.28 -3.11
C ALA A 136 13.90 17.80 -3.20
N ALA A 137 12.95 16.88 -3.34
CA ALA A 137 13.25 15.47 -3.53
C ALA A 137 13.91 15.20 -4.90
N LEU A 138 13.36 15.75 -5.98
CA LEU A 138 13.91 15.57 -7.34
C LEU A 138 15.32 16.18 -7.51
N GLU A 139 15.57 17.33 -6.90
CA GLU A 139 16.89 17.97 -6.91
C GLU A 139 17.95 17.13 -6.17
N SER A 140 17.55 16.46 -5.09
CA SER A 140 18.44 15.62 -4.29
C SER A 140 18.53 14.16 -4.78
N THR A 141 17.65 13.71 -5.70
CA THR A 141 17.62 12.32 -6.22
C THR A 141 18.98 11.82 -6.71
N THR A 142 19.80 12.69 -7.30
CA THR A 142 21.13 12.30 -7.82
C THR A 142 22.08 11.86 -6.70
N ALA A 143 21.96 12.45 -5.51
CA ALA A 143 22.74 12.08 -4.33
C ALA A 143 22.07 10.95 -3.56
N GLU A 144 20.75 11.06 -3.35
CA GLU A 144 19.96 10.12 -2.56
C GLU A 144 18.62 9.83 -3.25
N PRO A 145 18.33 8.57 -3.62
CA PRO A 145 17.07 8.25 -4.28
C PRO A 145 15.89 8.42 -3.32
N HIS A 146 14.78 8.95 -3.83
CA HIS A 146 13.54 9.13 -3.06
C HIS A 146 12.42 8.24 -3.58
N ILE A 147 11.52 7.84 -2.68
CA ILE A 147 10.35 7.03 -3.00
C ILE A 147 9.10 7.87 -2.68
N LEU A 148 8.17 7.95 -3.63
CA LEU A 148 6.81 8.35 -3.35
C LEU A 148 6.02 7.11 -2.96
N VAL A 149 5.34 7.16 -1.83
CA VAL A 149 4.50 6.07 -1.33
C VAL A 149 3.08 6.58 -1.19
N GLU A 150 2.11 5.84 -1.69
CA GLU A 150 0.71 6.08 -1.36
C GLU A 150 0.40 5.52 0.02
N LEU A 151 -0.04 6.40 0.92
CA LEU A 151 -0.41 6.04 2.28
C LEU A 151 -1.80 5.40 2.26
N PRO A 152 -1.99 4.23 2.89
CA PRO A 152 -3.29 3.62 2.99
C PRO A 152 -4.24 4.51 3.78
N ARG A 153 -5.40 4.86 3.20
CA ARG A 153 -6.49 5.50 3.94
C ARG A 153 -6.94 4.54 5.04
N THR A 154 -6.85 4.98 6.30
CA THR A 154 -7.40 4.23 7.44
C THR A 154 -8.93 4.10 7.28
N PRO A 155 -9.53 2.96 7.70
CA PRO A 155 -9.54 2.58 9.10
C PRO A 155 -8.83 1.25 9.37
N ALA A 156 -8.42 1.10 10.62
CA ALA A 156 -7.70 -0.04 11.18
C ALA A 156 -8.15 -1.42 10.67
N SER A 157 -7.13 -2.28 10.60
CA SER A 157 -7.10 -3.75 10.47
C SER A 157 -7.08 -4.36 9.06
N TRP A 158 -6.35 -5.49 8.98
CA TRP A 158 -6.07 -6.30 7.81
C TRP A 158 -6.30 -7.77 8.17
N LEU A 159 -6.82 -8.60 7.26
CA LEU A 159 -6.73 -10.06 7.39
C LEU A 159 -6.58 -10.73 6.02
N LEU A 160 -5.48 -11.46 5.84
CA LEU A 160 -5.24 -12.34 4.69
C LEU A 160 -5.41 -13.79 5.15
N ALA A 161 -6.37 -14.53 4.58
CA ALA A 161 -6.56 -15.95 4.86
C ALA A 161 -6.39 -16.76 3.57
N VAL A 162 -5.40 -17.67 3.58
CA VAL A 162 -5.24 -18.73 2.58
C VAL A 162 -5.30 -20.05 3.34
N TYR A 163 -6.17 -20.98 2.90
CA TYR A 163 -6.17 -22.35 3.43
C TYR A 163 -6.28 -23.39 2.33
N GLU A 164 -5.54 -24.48 2.51
CA GLU A 164 -5.30 -25.56 1.56
C GLU A 164 -5.87 -26.90 2.08
N LYS A 165 -6.01 -27.84 1.13
CA LYS A 165 -6.18 -29.30 1.25
C LYS A 165 -7.62 -29.83 1.40
N LYS A 166 -8.00 -30.62 0.38
CA LYS A 166 -9.26 -31.39 0.15
C LYS A 166 -10.42 -30.64 -0.55
N GLY A 167 -10.16 -30.03 -1.70
CA GLY A 167 -11.08 -30.16 -2.85
C GLY A 167 -12.00 -29.00 -3.22
N THR A 168 -12.10 -27.93 -2.42
CA THR A 168 -12.98 -26.79 -2.80
C THR A 168 -12.28 -25.46 -2.56
N ARG A 169 -11.99 -24.73 -3.65
CA ARG A 169 -11.29 -23.43 -3.63
C ARG A 169 -12.30 -22.30 -3.39
N VAL A 170 -12.09 -21.50 -2.34
CA VAL A 170 -12.73 -20.19 -2.19
C VAL A 170 -11.64 -19.13 -2.00
N ASP A 171 -11.25 -18.50 -3.10
CA ASP A 171 -10.29 -17.40 -3.08
C ASP A 171 -10.97 -16.12 -2.59
N ALA A 172 -10.80 -15.82 -1.31
CA ALA A 172 -11.28 -14.57 -0.74
C ALA A 172 -10.13 -13.55 -0.69
N ARG A 173 -10.05 -12.71 -1.73
CA ARG A 173 -9.09 -11.59 -1.81
C ARG A 173 -9.78 -10.28 -1.48
N GLY A 174 -9.22 -9.52 -0.55
CA GLY A 174 -9.67 -8.16 -0.27
C GLY A 174 -9.24 -7.65 1.10
N PHE A 175 -9.27 -6.34 1.23
CA PHE A 175 -9.06 -5.65 2.49
C PHE A 175 -10.37 -5.59 3.28
N LEU A 176 -10.29 -5.85 4.57
CA LEU A 176 -11.40 -5.71 5.51
C LEU A 176 -10.99 -4.70 6.57
N SER A 177 -11.68 -3.56 6.63
CA SER A 177 -11.57 -2.64 7.76
C SER A 177 -12.56 -3.07 8.85
N LEU A 178 -12.07 -3.20 10.08
CA LEU A 178 -12.92 -3.29 11.27
C LEU A 178 -13.10 -1.89 11.84
N SER A 179 -14.35 -1.47 12.01
CA SER A 179 -14.68 -0.20 12.67
C SER A 179 -15.76 -0.41 13.73
N LYS A 180 -15.83 0.49 14.71
CA LYS A 180 -16.95 0.54 15.64
C LYS A 180 -18.05 1.42 15.06
N THR A 181 -19.27 0.92 15.07
CA THR A 181 -20.49 1.72 14.85
C THR A 181 -20.73 2.66 16.03
N GLN A 182 -21.61 3.65 15.86
CA GLN A 182 -21.99 4.58 16.93
C GLN A 182 -22.53 3.85 18.19
N ASP A 183 -23.12 2.67 18.00
CA ASP A 183 -23.61 1.78 19.07
C ASP A 183 -22.52 0.90 19.69
N ARG A 184 -21.24 1.19 19.45
CA ARG A 184 -20.07 0.39 19.88
C ARG A 184 -20.03 -1.05 19.36
N ALA A 185 -20.89 -1.42 18.41
CA ALA A 185 -20.81 -2.73 17.75
C ALA A 185 -19.72 -2.73 16.66
N TRP A 186 -18.89 -3.77 16.64
CA TRP A 186 -17.88 -3.98 15.59
C TRP A 186 -18.54 -4.38 14.26
N GLN A 187 -18.18 -3.66 13.20
CA GLN A 187 -18.55 -3.96 11.82
C GLN A 187 -17.30 -4.19 10.97
N ALA A 188 -17.35 -5.19 10.08
CA ALA A 188 -16.35 -5.41 9.04
C ALA A 188 -16.86 -4.83 7.72
N ALA A 189 -16.12 -3.90 7.14
CA ALA A 189 -16.40 -3.33 5.82
C ALA A 189 -15.26 -3.65 4.87
N ARG A 190 -15.57 -3.83 3.59
CA ARG A 190 -14.55 -3.99 2.57
C ARG A 190 -13.88 -2.64 2.28
N VAL A 191 -12.55 -2.59 2.30
CA VAL A 191 -11.82 -1.43 1.76
C VAL A 191 -11.73 -1.61 0.24
N ARG A 192 -12.21 -0.61 -0.50
CA ARG A 192 -12.22 -0.63 -1.97
C ARG A 192 -10.87 -0.23 -2.52
#